data_AF-A0AAN0IJV0-F1
#
_entry.id   AF-A0AAN0IJV0-F1
#
_cell.length_a   1.000
_cell.length_b   1.000
_cell.length_c   1.000
_cell.angle_alpha   90.00
_cell.angle_beta   90.00
_cell.angle_gamma   90.00
#
_symmetry.space_group_name_H-M   'P 1'
#
loop_
_entity.id
_entity.type
_entity.pdbx_description
1 polymer ?
#
loop_
_entity_poly.entity_id
_entity_poly.type
_entity_poly.pdbx_seq_one_letter_code
_entity_poly.pdbx_strand_id
1 'polypeptide(L)'
;METASPRLPNNNMATEESRVADPPRTSDFYRTKNIPERFDRPDLIKGYNTVPQNPMYRTSSVTYGSQPPSVHTMPTQYYGKSQAFTKHLGAFGMFRNHSLNTAKDRSKV
;
A
#
# COMPACT_ATOMS: atom_id res chain seq x y z
N MET A 1 35.89 -55.73 28.74
CA MET A 1 36.06 -55.09 27.43
C MET A 1 34.99 -54.02 27.34
N GLU A 2 35.32 -52.80 27.76
CA GLU A 2 34.38 -51.69 27.84
C GLU A 2 34.46 -50.89 26.54
N THR A 3 33.41 -50.93 25.74
CA THR A 3 33.34 -50.26 24.44
C THR A 3 33.04 -48.79 24.63
N ALA A 4 34.02 -47.92 24.43
CA ALA A 4 33.84 -46.47 24.47
C ALA A 4 33.06 -45.99 23.24
N SER A 5 31.88 -45.40 23.44
CA SER A 5 31.13 -44.69 22.39
C SER A 5 31.79 -43.35 22.05
N PRO A 6 31.91 -42.96 20.77
CA PRO A 6 32.47 -41.65 20.42
C PRO A 6 31.45 -40.54 20.74
N ARG A 7 31.87 -39.56 21.54
CA ARG A 7 31.11 -38.32 21.76
C ARG A 7 31.09 -37.52 20.46
N LEU A 8 29.88 -37.26 19.96
CA LEU A 8 29.67 -36.35 18.83
C LEU A 8 30.08 -34.92 19.23
N PRO A 9 30.71 -34.14 18.32
CA PRO A 9 31.02 -32.75 18.60
C PRO A 9 29.74 -31.96 18.81
N ASN A 10 29.72 -31.19 19.90
CA ASN A 10 28.65 -30.29 20.26
C ASN A 10 28.61 -29.13 19.26
N ASN A 11 27.73 -29.22 18.26
CA ASN A 11 27.43 -28.14 17.32
C ASN A 11 26.56 -27.08 18.02
N ASN A 12 27.14 -26.38 18.98
CA ASN A 12 26.67 -25.04 19.35
C ASN A 12 27.14 -24.07 18.26
N MET A 13 26.67 -24.28 17.02
CA MET A 13 26.61 -23.21 16.04
C MET A 13 25.53 -22.27 16.55
N ALA A 14 25.96 -21.20 17.22
CA ALA A 14 25.12 -20.02 17.43
C ALA A 14 24.51 -19.70 16.06
N THR A 15 23.22 -19.98 15.93
CA THR A 15 22.44 -19.50 14.80
C THR A 15 22.51 -18.00 14.95
N GLU A 16 23.37 -17.32 14.18
CA GLU A 16 23.22 -15.90 13.98
C GLU A 16 21.82 -15.70 13.44
N GLU A 17 20.91 -15.28 14.31
CA GLU A 17 19.62 -14.75 13.93
C GLU A 17 19.92 -13.65 12.90
N SER A 18 19.72 -13.99 11.62
CA SER A 18 19.79 -13.02 10.53
C SER A 18 18.82 -11.92 10.92
N ARG A 19 19.34 -10.79 11.40
CA ARG A 19 18.54 -9.60 11.70
C ARG A 19 17.72 -9.34 10.45
N VAL A 20 16.42 -9.63 10.50
CA VAL A 20 15.53 -9.44 9.35
C VAL A 20 15.59 -7.95 9.07
N ALA A 21 16.38 -7.56 8.07
CA ALA A 21 16.51 -6.17 7.69
C ALA A 21 15.11 -5.69 7.32
N ASP A 22 14.78 -4.48 7.76
CA ASP A 22 13.50 -3.87 7.40
C ASP A 22 13.33 -3.92 5.86
N PRO A 23 12.11 -4.25 5.38
CA PRO A 23 11.84 -4.24 3.95
C PRO A 23 12.17 -2.89 3.31
N PRO A 24 12.68 -2.88 2.06
CA PRO A 24 13.16 -1.68 1.39
C PRO A 24 12.04 -0.66 1.17
N ARG A 25 12.26 0.59 1.59
CA ARG A 25 11.30 1.68 1.40
C ARG A 25 11.70 2.56 0.23
N THR A 26 10.74 3.15 -0.45
CA THR A 26 11.03 4.05 -1.58
C THR A 26 11.78 5.30 -1.14
N SER A 27 11.49 5.78 0.07
CA SER A 27 12.18 6.91 0.69
C SER A 27 13.66 6.65 0.98
N ASP A 28 14.08 5.39 1.12
CA ASP A 28 15.49 5.02 1.30
C ASP A 28 16.30 5.20 0.00
N PHE A 29 15.67 4.99 -1.15
CA PHE A 29 16.32 5.06 -2.47
C PHE A 29 16.08 6.39 -3.20
N TYR A 30 14.96 7.05 -2.92
CA TYR A 30 14.52 8.25 -3.63
C TYR A 30 14.05 9.34 -2.68
N ARG A 31 14.20 10.59 -3.10
CA ARG A 31 13.62 11.73 -2.38
C ARG A 31 12.11 11.79 -2.60
N THR A 32 11.35 11.38 -1.60
CA THR A 32 9.89 11.38 -1.65
C THR A 32 9.29 12.68 -1.06
N LYS A 33 8.07 13.04 -1.49
CA LYS A 33 7.30 14.14 -0.90
C LYS A 33 5.83 13.75 -0.77
N ASN A 34 5.32 13.77 0.47
CA ASN A 34 3.90 13.58 0.77
C ASN A 34 3.29 12.34 0.12
N ILE A 35 3.95 11.18 0.24
CA ILE A 35 3.42 9.91 -0.24
C ILE A 35 2.75 9.13 0.90
N PRO A 36 1.61 8.47 0.65
CA PRO A 36 1.04 7.50 1.59
C PRO A 36 2.00 6.35 1.89
N GLU A 37 1.89 5.78 3.08
CA GLU A 37 2.72 4.64 3.52
C GLU A 37 2.66 3.45 2.56
N ARG A 38 1.50 3.20 1.95
CA ARG A 38 1.33 2.13 0.95
C ARG A 38 2.22 2.32 -0.28
N PHE A 39 2.51 3.55 -0.68
CA PHE A 39 3.45 3.83 -1.78
C PHE A 39 4.89 3.88 -1.30
N ASP A 40 5.13 4.22 -0.03
CA ASP A 40 6.48 4.18 0.51
C ASP A 40 7.01 2.76 0.71
N ARG A 41 6.12 1.83 1.06
CA ARG A 41 6.43 0.42 1.29
C ARG A 41 5.72 -0.46 0.25
N PRO A 42 6.40 -0.86 -0.85
CA PRO A 42 5.79 -1.66 -1.90
C PRO A 42 5.32 -3.04 -1.40
N ASP A 43 5.92 -3.58 -0.33
CA ASP A 43 5.55 -4.88 0.26
C ASP A 43 4.15 -4.91 0.87
N LEU A 44 3.57 -3.74 1.21
CA LEU A 44 2.19 -3.66 1.67
C LEU A 44 1.19 -3.95 0.53
N ILE A 45 1.63 -3.84 -0.72
CA ILE A 45 0.79 -4.03 -1.89
C ILE A 45 0.77 -5.51 -2.28
N LYS A 46 -0.20 -6.24 -1.74
CA LYS A 46 -0.39 -7.68 -1.97
C LYS A 46 -1.25 -7.96 -3.21
N GLY A 47 -1.24 -9.22 -3.66
CA GLY A 47 -2.09 -9.72 -4.73
C GLY A 47 -1.44 -9.76 -6.12
N TYR A 48 -0.21 -9.28 -6.23
CA TYR A 48 0.64 -9.51 -7.39
C TYR A 48 1.35 -10.84 -7.20
N ASN A 49 0.99 -11.83 -7.99
CA ASN A 49 1.67 -13.11 -8.15
C ASN A 49 0.87 -13.90 -9.20
N THR A 50 1.53 -14.67 -10.05
CA THR A 50 0.80 -15.67 -10.84
C THR A 50 0.37 -16.81 -9.93
N VAL A 51 -0.92 -17.16 -9.98
CA VAL A 51 -1.35 -18.48 -9.50
C VAL A 51 -0.50 -19.54 -10.20
N PRO A 52 0.05 -20.54 -9.49
CA PRO A 52 0.83 -21.60 -10.12
C PRO A 52 -0.05 -22.31 -11.15
N GLN A 53 0.30 -22.11 -12.43
CA GLN A 53 -0.41 -22.67 -13.57
C GLN A 53 0.55 -23.55 -14.37
N ASN A 54 0.03 -24.65 -14.92
CA ASN A 54 0.80 -25.48 -15.83
C ASN A 54 1.33 -24.62 -16.99
N PRO A 55 2.65 -24.64 -17.28
CA PRO A 55 3.24 -23.88 -18.38
C PRO A 55 2.54 -24.08 -19.73
N MET A 56 1.98 -25.26 -19.98
CA MET A 56 1.27 -25.60 -21.21
C MET A 56 -0.07 -24.87 -21.38
N TYR A 57 -0.69 -24.41 -20.28
CA TYR A 57 -1.96 -23.69 -20.30
C TYR A 57 -1.80 -22.18 -20.06
N ARG A 58 -0.55 -21.69 -19.99
CA ARG A 58 -0.25 -20.28 -19.69
C ARG A 58 -0.71 -19.38 -20.85
N THR A 59 -1.63 -18.47 -20.58
CA THR A 59 -2.10 -17.48 -21.57
C THR A 59 -1.29 -16.19 -21.48
N SER A 60 -1.37 -15.32 -22.48
CA SER A 60 -0.73 -13.99 -22.43
C SER A 60 -1.30 -13.10 -21.33
N SER A 61 -2.60 -13.22 -21.02
CA SER A 61 -3.25 -12.40 -19.99
C SER A 61 -2.68 -12.62 -18.58
N VAL A 62 -2.08 -13.78 -18.30
CA VAL A 62 -1.50 -14.09 -16.98
C VAL A 62 -0.26 -13.26 -16.66
N THR A 63 0.36 -12.62 -17.66
CA THR A 63 1.48 -11.71 -17.43
C THR A 63 1.03 -10.38 -16.84
N TYR A 64 -0.24 -10.02 -17.04
CA TYR A 64 -0.80 -8.83 -16.40
C TYR A 64 -1.01 -9.10 -14.90
N GLY A 65 -0.47 -8.22 -14.05
CA GLY A 65 -0.56 -8.36 -12.59
C GLY A 65 0.32 -9.46 -11.99
N SER A 66 1.15 -10.15 -12.79
CA SER A 66 2.06 -11.19 -12.27
C SER A 66 3.21 -10.62 -11.45
N GLN A 67 3.69 -9.43 -11.83
CA GLN A 67 4.88 -8.82 -11.26
C GLN A 67 4.51 -7.87 -10.12
N PRO A 68 5.06 -8.05 -8.91
CA PRO A 68 4.84 -7.12 -7.82
C PRO A 68 5.52 -5.78 -8.08
N PRO A 69 4.98 -4.69 -7.50
CA PRO A 69 5.65 -3.42 -7.56
C PRO A 69 6.96 -3.44 -6.77
N SER A 70 7.92 -2.65 -7.24
CA SER A 70 9.22 -2.43 -6.60
C SER A 70 9.38 -0.96 -6.22
N VAL A 71 10.38 -0.65 -5.38
CA VAL A 71 10.75 0.71 -4.99
C VAL A 71 10.99 1.63 -6.20
N HIS A 72 11.44 1.07 -7.33
CA HIS A 72 11.71 1.80 -8.57
C HIS A 72 10.46 2.09 -9.41
N THR A 73 9.35 1.42 -9.12
CA THR A 73 8.06 1.59 -9.83
C THR A 73 7.09 2.47 -9.06
N MET A 74 7.36 2.71 -7.77
CA MET A 74 6.51 3.51 -6.90
C MET A 74 6.64 5.01 -7.18
N PRO A 75 5.57 5.80 -6.99
CA PRO A 75 5.62 7.24 -7.19
C PRO A 75 6.43 7.90 -6.07
N THR A 76 7.21 8.92 -6.43
CA THR A 76 7.95 9.74 -5.45
C THR A 76 7.10 10.85 -4.82
N GLN A 77 5.96 11.18 -5.44
CA GLN A 77 5.03 12.20 -4.95
C GLN A 77 3.59 11.79 -5.22
N TYR A 78 2.67 12.10 -4.30
CA TYR A 78 1.25 11.81 -4.46
C TYR A 78 0.38 12.98 -3.97
N TYR A 79 -0.50 13.46 -4.84
CA TYR A 79 -1.39 14.58 -4.56
C TYR A 79 -2.85 14.12 -4.55
N GLY A 80 -3.19 13.27 -3.57
CA GLY A 80 -4.56 12.82 -3.36
C GLY A 80 -5.48 13.99 -2.97
N LYS A 81 -6.60 14.13 -3.66
CA LYS A 81 -7.63 15.12 -3.30
C LYS A 81 -8.57 14.52 -2.25
N SER A 82 -8.70 15.20 -1.10
CA SER A 82 -9.68 14.81 -0.10
C SER A 82 -11.07 15.25 -0.53
N GLN A 83 -11.99 14.28 -0.60
CA GLN A 83 -13.40 14.53 -0.84
C GLN A 83 -14.20 14.67 0.48
N ALA A 84 -13.54 14.82 1.63
CA ALA A 84 -14.20 14.85 2.94
C ALA A 84 -15.28 15.93 3.03
N PHE A 85 -14.99 17.15 2.55
CA PHE A 85 -15.95 18.25 2.53
C PHE A 85 -17.18 17.94 1.67
N THR A 86 -16.96 17.54 0.41
CA THR A 86 -18.06 17.25 -0.52
C THR A 86 -18.86 16.03 -0.08
N LYS A 87 -18.22 14.99 0.48
CA LYS A 87 -18.91 13.81 1.02
C LYS A 87 -19.82 14.17 2.18
N HIS A 88 -19.37 15.06 3.07
CA HIS A 88 -20.20 15.59 4.14
C HIS A 88 -21.44 16.31 3.58
N LEU A 89 -21.26 17.21 2.61
CA LEU A 89 -22.39 17.93 2.00
C LEU A 89 -23.34 17.01 1.22
N GLY A 90 -22.78 16.04 0.48
CA GLY A 90 -23.56 15.08 -0.33
C GLY A 90 -24.44 14.14 0.49
N ALA A 91 -24.15 13.96 1.78
CA ALA A 91 -24.98 13.16 2.68
C ALA A 91 -26.38 13.76 2.92
N PHE A 92 -26.53 15.08 2.77
CA PHE A 92 -27.79 15.80 3.04
C PHE A 92 -28.74 15.87 1.84
N GLY A 93 -28.38 15.26 0.70
CA GLY A 93 -29.25 15.17 -0.48
C GLY A 93 -29.38 16.47 -1.28
N MET A 94 -30.45 16.57 -2.09
CA MET A 94 -30.66 17.72 -2.97
C MET A 94 -31.16 18.94 -2.19
N PHE A 95 -30.53 20.10 -2.42
CA PHE A 95 -30.98 21.36 -1.85
C PHE A 95 -32.42 21.71 -2.27
N ARG A 96 -33.21 22.18 -1.30
CA ARG A 96 -34.55 22.75 -1.51
C ARG A 96 -34.66 24.06 -0.74
N ASN A 97 -35.22 25.09 -1.40
CA ASN A 97 -35.51 26.36 -0.75
C ASN A 97 -36.93 26.32 -0.18
N HIS A 98 -37.05 26.48 1.15
CA HIS A 98 -38.32 26.58 1.88
C HIS A 98 -38.48 27.94 2.58
N SER A 99 -37.71 28.95 2.17
CA SER A 99 -37.77 30.30 2.76
C SER A 99 -38.86 31.16 2.10
N LEU A 100 -39.35 32.16 2.85
CA LEU A 100 -40.27 33.19 2.35
C LEU A 100 -39.48 34.46 2.02
N ASN A 101 -39.88 35.17 0.96
CA ASN A 101 -39.32 36.48 0.65
C ASN A 101 -39.82 37.52 1.68
N THR A 102 -38.92 37.96 2.55
CA THR A 102 -39.20 38.95 3.61
C THR A 102 -38.47 40.28 3.41
N ALA A 103 -37.77 40.43 2.27
CA ALA A 103 -37.08 41.67 1.95
C ALA A 103 -38.10 42.83 1.91
N LYS A 104 -37.84 43.88 2.70
CA LYS A 104 -38.56 45.15 2.55
C LYS A 104 -38.15 45.79 1.24
N ASP A 105 -39.13 46.30 0.50
CA ASP A 105 -38.84 47.00 -0.73
C ASP A 105 -37.98 48.24 -0.42
N ARG A 106 -36.93 48.44 -1.22
CA ARG A 106 -35.98 49.54 -1.04
C ARG A 106 -36.20 50.53 -2.17
N SER A 107 -36.80 51.68 -1.86
CA SER A 107 -36.83 52.79 -2.79
C SER A 107 -35.39 53.32 -2.99
N LYS A 108 -35.03 53.56 -4.24
CA LYS A 108 -33.79 54.28 -4.60
C LYS A 108 -33.98 55.80 -4.61
N VAL A 109 -35.21 56.25 -4.38
CA VAL A 109 -35.66 57.64 -4.28
C VAL A 109 -35.90 57.96 -2.82
#